data_AF-A0A1G9RC90-F1
#
_entry.id   AF-A0A1G9RC90-F1
#
_cell.length_a   1.000
_cell.length_b   1.000
_cell.length_c   1.000
_cell.angle_alpha   90.00
_cell.angle_beta   90.00
_cell.angle_gamma   90.00
#
_symmetry.space_group_name_H-M   'P 1'
#
loop_
_entity.id
_entity.type
_entity.pdbx_description
1 polymer ?
#
loop_
_entity_poly.entity_id
_entity_poly.type
_entity_poly.pdbx_seq_one_letter_code
_entity_poly.pdbx_strand_id
1 'polypeptide(L)'
;MAEERPADDRGMNVQEGVGRVQSRSRQWPTGRRGLFGGVVRADCHHGLMTSPGESQTAIAATATTAAAAARLAERLHGSPGEYLGGAPVAIVHHRPEATRLERREAFREVYGPIVATIGEPTLYGGSAWGPSVRWRDEDRLVLLSGDRFRVTLSVHRPEELERGEHRCFTWGGAWSADEPHDFDLLPYSWQLYRGGPGEWPGERPDHRLAGDWEQLESALELLLAAWAEQLPVQVPGDWAGFTVVADRDPGRDLVVSYSPGEGLEVAVDDRDAQQGPERDRLMRECGWQGHDRGWWHSAFPEADENSAAAAARLAVTELRSRGAAGPQELTARESGVDDRGELWLPGLGIRAY
;
A
#
# COMPACT_ATOMS: atom_id res chain seq x y z
N MET A 1 82.33 1.59 2.14
CA MET A 1 82.12 0.23 2.67
C MET A 1 81.77 0.44 4.13
N ALA A 2 80.55 0.14 4.58
CA ALA A 2 80.08 -1.23 4.94
C ALA A 2 80.87 -1.74 6.18
N GLU A 3 80.35 -2.39 7.22
CA GLU A 3 79.01 -2.92 7.62
C GLU A 3 78.71 -2.48 9.11
N GLU A 4 77.63 -2.79 9.85
CA GLU A 4 76.30 -3.44 9.65
C GLU A 4 75.32 -2.98 10.77
N ARG A 5 73.99 -3.23 10.63
CA ARG A 5 73.06 -3.56 11.74
C ARG A 5 71.84 -4.37 11.22
N PRO A 6 71.47 -5.51 11.84
CA PRO A 6 70.47 -6.42 11.27
C PRO A 6 69.06 -6.32 11.89
N ALA A 7 68.10 -6.87 11.13
CA ALA A 7 66.87 -7.58 11.50
C ALA A 7 65.87 -6.94 12.49
N ASP A 8 64.65 -6.72 11.99
CA ASP A 8 63.42 -6.74 12.80
C ASP A 8 62.36 -7.63 12.10
N ASP A 9 61.43 -8.18 12.89
CA ASP A 9 60.70 -9.41 12.59
C ASP A 9 59.33 -9.17 11.91
N ARG A 10 58.86 -10.12 11.10
CA ARG A 10 57.61 -10.01 10.32
C ARG A 10 56.45 -10.75 10.99
N GLY A 11 55.77 -10.07 11.91
CA GLY A 11 54.44 -10.48 12.39
C GLY A 11 53.34 -10.14 11.38
N MET A 12 52.61 -11.16 10.91
CA MET A 12 51.41 -10.98 10.06
C MET A 12 50.27 -10.35 10.87
N ASN A 13 49.55 -9.39 10.28
CA ASN A 13 48.35 -8.81 10.88
C ASN A 13 47.16 -8.99 9.94
N VAL A 14 46.10 -9.63 10.43
CA VAL A 14 44.83 -9.83 9.71
C VAL A 14 43.96 -8.60 9.93
N GLN A 15 43.44 -8.00 8.86
CA GLN A 15 42.42 -6.95 8.94
C GLN A 15 41.10 -7.46 8.39
N GLU A 16 40.13 -7.64 9.29
CA GLU A 16 38.72 -7.75 8.92
C GLU A 16 38.16 -6.37 8.60
N GLY A 17 37.51 -6.23 7.43
CA GLY A 17 36.92 -4.98 7.00
C GLY A 17 35.49 -4.79 7.52
N VAL A 18 35.31 -4.00 8.56
CA VAL A 18 33.97 -3.56 9.01
C VAL A 18 33.47 -2.43 8.10
N GLY A 19 32.50 -2.72 7.24
CA GLY A 19 31.85 -1.74 6.38
C GLY A 19 30.97 -0.77 7.17
N ARG A 20 31.26 0.54 7.09
CA ARG A 20 30.37 1.58 7.63
C ARG A 20 29.13 1.74 6.75
N VAL A 21 27.95 1.52 7.32
CA VAL A 21 26.69 2.04 6.76
C VAL A 21 26.64 3.55 6.99
N GLN A 22 26.47 4.33 5.93
CA GLN A 22 26.26 5.77 6.02
C GLN A 22 24.77 6.08 6.19
N SER A 23 24.40 6.68 7.31
CA SER A 23 23.05 7.22 7.52
C SER A 23 22.81 8.41 6.59
N ARG A 24 21.84 8.27 5.67
CA ARG A 24 21.35 9.40 4.87
C ARG A 24 20.34 10.20 5.68
N SER A 25 20.59 11.49 5.84
CA SER A 25 19.64 12.42 6.46
C SER A 25 18.52 12.77 5.47
N ARG A 26 17.29 12.35 5.75
CA ARG A 26 16.08 12.76 5.01
C ARG A 26 15.68 14.20 5.40
N GLN A 27 15.20 14.99 4.43
CA GLN A 27 14.53 16.28 4.63
C GLN A 27 13.07 16.14 4.17
N TRP A 28 12.12 16.72 4.91
CA TRP A 28 10.69 16.60 4.65
C TRP A 28 10.12 17.86 3.95
N PRO A 29 9.19 17.76 2.97
CA PRO A 29 8.62 18.90 2.24
C PRO A 29 7.38 19.51 2.93
N THR A 30 6.87 20.65 2.43
CA THR A 30 5.63 21.29 2.91
C THR A 30 4.86 22.08 1.82
N GLY A 31 3.53 21.89 1.69
CA GLY A 31 2.62 23.06 1.56
C GLY A 31 1.45 23.13 0.53
N ARG A 32 0.24 23.38 1.10
CA ARG A 32 -0.89 24.27 0.66
C ARG A 32 -2.05 23.77 -0.25
N ARG A 33 -3.21 24.46 -0.08
CA ARG A 33 -4.62 24.02 -0.30
C ARG A 33 -5.38 24.74 -1.44
N GLY A 34 -6.49 24.14 -1.92
CA GLY A 34 -7.59 24.74 -2.72
C GLY A 34 -8.97 24.14 -2.34
N LEU A 35 -10.10 24.77 -2.72
CA LEU A 35 -11.45 24.51 -2.14
C LEU A 35 -12.59 24.31 -3.19
N PHE A 36 -13.81 24.01 -2.69
CA PHE A 36 -15.15 23.93 -3.34
C PHE A 36 -15.53 22.58 -4.01
N GLY A 37 -16.78 22.07 -3.95
CA GLY A 37 -17.95 22.43 -3.12
C GLY A 37 -19.33 22.08 -3.74
N GLY A 38 -20.20 21.35 -2.99
CA GLY A 38 -21.66 21.26 -3.26
C GLY A 38 -22.20 19.89 -3.72
N VAL A 39 -23.16 19.32 -2.98
CA VAL A 39 -23.84 18.03 -3.26
C VAL A 39 -25.37 18.22 -3.34
N VAL A 40 -26.02 17.46 -4.22
CA VAL A 40 -27.49 17.31 -4.27
C VAL A 40 -27.85 15.84 -4.05
N ARG A 41 -28.90 15.60 -3.24
CA ARG A 41 -29.32 14.29 -2.72
C ARG A 41 -30.44 13.70 -3.59
N ALA A 42 -30.43 12.39 -3.82
CA ALA A 42 -31.55 11.66 -4.40
C ALA A 42 -31.67 10.25 -3.79
N ASP A 43 -32.86 9.88 -3.33
CA ASP A 43 -33.16 8.60 -2.68
C ASP A 43 -33.46 7.49 -3.71
N CYS A 44 -33.10 6.24 -3.42
CA CYS A 44 -33.71 5.06 -4.05
C CYS A 44 -33.66 3.80 -3.16
N HIS A 45 -34.62 2.90 -3.36
CA HIS A 45 -34.95 1.77 -2.46
C HIS A 45 -34.28 0.42 -2.80
N HIS A 46 -34.30 -0.47 -1.80
CA HIS A 46 -33.96 -1.90 -1.82
C HIS A 46 -34.34 -2.72 -3.08
N GLY A 47 -33.50 -3.73 -3.37
CA GLY A 47 -33.83 -4.92 -4.18
C GLY A 47 -33.04 -6.14 -3.70
N LEU A 48 -33.74 -7.17 -3.20
CA LEU A 48 -33.18 -8.35 -2.50
C LEU A 48 -33.02 -9.60 -3.40
N MET A 49 -32.01 -10.43 -3.09
CA MET A 49 -31.87 -11.87 -3.43
C MET A 49 -31.71 -12.22 -4.93
N THR A 50 -31.08 -13.32 -5.36
CA THR A 50 -30.99 -14.70 -4.80
C THR A 50 -29.67 -15.42 -5.16
N SER A 51 -29.31 -16.44 -4.37
CA SER A 51 -28.40 -17.55 -4.76
C SER A 51 -29.23 -18.71 -5.38
N PRO A 52 -28.66 -19.69 -6.13
CA PRO A 52 -27.96 -20.82 -5.47
C PRO A 52 -26.77 -21.44 -6.24
N GLY A 53 -25.97 -22.22 -5.51
CA GLY A 53 -24.68 -22.77 -5.96
C GLY A 53 -24.69 -23.92 -6.98
N GLU A 54 -23.47 -24.23 -7.45
CA GLU A 54 -23.11 -25.42 -8.24
C GLU A 54 -21.79 -26.04 -7.72
N SER A 55 -21.70 -27.36 -7.82
CA SER A 55 -20.64 -28.17 -7.20
C SER A 55 -19.29 -28.05 -7.91
N GLN A 56 -18.26 -27.55 -7.23
CA GLN A 56 -16.90 -27.53 -7.78
C GLN A 56 -16.25 -28.93 -7.75
N THR A 57 -15.95 -29.46 -8.94
CA THR A 57 -14.99 -30.56 -9.10
C THR A 57 -13.59 -30.03 -8.81
N ALA A 58 -12.92 -30.57 -7.80
CA ALA A 58 -11.59 -30.12 -7.40
C ALA A 58 -10.53 -30.44 -8.48
N ILE A 59 -10.19 -29.45 -9.30
CA ILE A 59 -9.03 -29.49 -10.20
C ILE A 59 -7.79 -29.21 -9.34
N ALA A 60 -6.83 -30.13 -9.36
CA ALA A 60 -5.57 -29.97 -8.62
C ALA A 60 -4.79 -28.74 -9.14
N ALA A 61 -4.55 -27.78 -8.24
CA ALA A 61 -3.87 -26.53 -8.56
C ALA A 61 -2.43 -26.77 -9.01
N THR A 62 -2.21 -26.74 -10.33
CA THR A 62 -0.87 -26.76 -10.91
C THR A 62 -0.37 -25.32 -10.97
N ALA A 63 0.71 -25.01 -10.26
CA ALA A 63 1.31 -23.68 -10.32
C ALA A 63 1.73 -23.37 -11.77
N THR A 64 1.26 -22.23 -12.31
CA THR A 64 1.64 -21.80 -13.65
C THR A 64 3.08 -21.29 -13.60
N THR A 65 3.94 -21.77 -14.49
CA THR A 65 5.33 -21.31 -14.52
C THR A 65 5.39 -19.84 -14.95
N ALA A 66 6.40 -19.10 -14.47
CA ALA A 66 6.65 -17.71 -14.85
C ALA A 66 6.55 -17.45 -16.37
N ALA A 67 7.16 -18.33 -17.18
CA ALA A 67 7.11 -18.25 -18.64
C ALA A 67 5.71 -18.53 -19.24
N ALA A 68 4.88 -19.34 -18.57
CA ALA A 68 3.50 -19.56 -18.98
C ALA A 68 2.58 -18.39 -18.58
N ALA A 69 2.82 -17.75 -17.43
CA ALA A 69 2.13 -16.52 -17.02
C ALA A 69 2.46 -15.35 -17.97
N ALA A 70 3.74 -15.17 -18.31
CA ALA A 70 4.19 -14.19 -19.30
C ALA A 70 3.52 -14.39 -20.68
N ARG A 71 3.54 -15.61 -21.23
CA ARG A 71 2.85 -15.93 -22.49
C ARG A 71 1.33 -15.78 -22.42
N LEU A 72 0.72 -15.91 -21.25
CA LEU A 72 -0.70 -15.63 -21.07
C LEU A 72 -0.93 -14.12 -21.14
N ALA A 73 -0.18 -13.32 -20.39
CA ALA A 73 -0.25 -11.86 -20.44
C ALA A 73 -0.04 -11.31 -21.87
N GLU A 74 0.93 -11.85 -22.62
CA GLU A 74 1.15 -11.54 -24.03
C GLU A 74 -0.10 -11.77 -24.90
N ARG A 75 -0.76 -12.93 -24.76
CA ARG A 75 -2.00 -13.23 -25.52
C ARG A 75 -3.15 -12.31 -25.12
N LEU A 76 -3.33 -12.06 -23.82
CA LEU A 76 -4.38 -11.17 -23.31
C LEU A 76 -4.18 -9.72 -23.77
N HIS A 77 -2.93 -9.27 -23.87
CA HIS A 77 -2.58 -7.92 -24.29
C HIS A 77 -2.60 -7.73 -25.82
N GLY A 78 -2.21 -8.77 -26.58
CA GLY A 78 -2.13 -8.75 -28.04
C GLY A 78 -3.40 -9.16 -28.79
N SER A 79 -4.21 -10.08 -28.24
CA SER A 79 -5.48 -10.57 -28.83
C SER A 79 -6.66 -10.39 -27.86
N PRO A 80 -6.91 -9.18 -27.33
CA PRO A 80 -7.80 -8.94 -26.19
C PRO A 80 -9.26 -9.33 -26.43
N GLY A 81 -9.77 -9.15 -27.66
CA GLY A 81 -11.16 -9.40 -28.01
C GLY A 81 -11.60 -10.87 -27.84
N GLU A 82 -10.66 -11.82 -27.84
CA GLU A 82 -10.94 -13.24 -27.60
C GLU A 82 -11.19 -13.55 -26.11
N TYR A 83 -10.77 -12.66 -25.20
CA TYR A 83 -10.77 -12.87 -23.75
C TYR A 83 -11.65 -11.88 -22.97
N LEU A 84 -12.17 -10.87 -23.67
CA LEU A 84 -12.90 -9.74 -23.09
C LEU A 84 -14.22 -10.21 -22.45
N GLY A 85 -14.37 -10.00 -21.15
CA GLY A 85 -15.50 -10.51 -20.36
C GLY A 85 -15.41 -12.00 -20.03
N GLY A 86 -14.28 -12.65 -20.33
CA GLY A 86 -13.99 -14.01 -19.91
C GLY A 86 -13.69 -14.13 -18.41
N ALA A 87 -13.77 -15.34 -17.88
CA ALA A 87 -13.44 -15.61 -16.48
C ALA A 87 -11.93 -15.34 -16.20
N PRO A 88 -11.57 -14.74 -15.04
CA PRO A 88 -10.18 -14.54 -14.65
C PRO A 88 -9.39 -15.86 -14.59
N VAL A 89 -8.20 -15.86 -15.18
CA VAL A 89 -7.31 -17.03 -15.27
C VAL A 89 -6.29 -16.95 -14.15
N ALA A 90 -6.31 -17.91 -13.22
CA ALA A 90 -5.33 -18.00 -12.15
C ALA A 90 -3.93 -18.35 -12.68
N ILE A 91 -2.93 -17.58 -12.25
CA ILE A 91 -1.51 -17.80 -12.57
C ILE A 91 -0.68 -18.16 -11.34
N VAL A 92 -1.10 -17.73 -10.14
CA VAL A 92 -0.52 -18.14 -8.86
C VAL A 92 -1.63 -18.67 -7.98
N HIS A 93 -1.35 -19.75 -7.25
CA HIS A 93 -2.21 -20.26 -6.20
C HIS A 93 -1.47 -20.23 -4.86
N HIS A 94 -2.07 -19.63 -3.85
CA HIS A 94 -1.59 -19.60 -2.49
C HIS A 94 -2.27 -20.70 -1.67
N ARG A 95 -1.59 -21.20 -0.64
CA ARG A 95 -2.23 -22.05 0.38
C ARG A 95 -3.11 -21.15 1.28
N PRO A 96 -4.21 -21.65 1.88
CA PRO A 96 -5.03 -20.85 2.79
C PRO A 96 -4.25 -20.23 3.96
N GLU A 97 -3.16 -20.89 4.37
CA GLU A 97 -2.27 -20.48 5.47
C GLU A 97 -1.05 -19.69 5.00
N ALA A 98 -0.97 -19.29 3.72
CA ALA A 98 0.20 -18.59 3.17
C ALA A 98 0.37 -17.19 3.78
N THR A 99 1.53 -16.98 4.40
CA THR A 99 1.96 -15.69 4.98
C THR A 99 2.01 -14.57 3.93
N ARG A 100 1.97 -13.30 4.36
CA ARG A 100 2.14 -12.15 3.43
C ARG A 100 3.45 -12.25 2.65
N LEU A 101 4.53 -12.71 3.31
CA LEU A 101 5.83 -12.94 2.69
C LEU A 101 5.76 -14.01 1.60
N GLU A 102 5.19 -15.19 1.87
CA GLU A 102 5.06 -16.25 0.86
C GLU A 102 4.22 -15.83 -0.35
N ARG A 103 3.12 -15.09 -0.14
CA ARG A 103 2.31 -14.55 -1.24
C ARG A 103 3.09 -13.55 -2.09
N ARG A 104 3.82 -12.64 -1.44
CA ARG A 104 4.71 -11.67 -2.10
C ARG A 104 5.79 -12.33 -2.95
N GLU A 105 6.49 -13.32 -2.41
CA GLU A 105 7.56 -14.01 -3.16
C GLU A 105 6.97 -14.78 -4.36
N ALA A 106 5.85 -15.49 -4.19
CA ALA A 106 5.16 -16.17 -5.28
C ALA A 106 4.63 -15.19 -6.35
N PHE A 107 4.20 -13.99 -5.96
CA PHE A 107 3.83 -12.93 -6.89
C PHE A 107 5.04 -12.37 -7.66
N ARG A 108 6.18 -12.18 -6.98
CA ARG A 108 7.43 -11.71 -7.59
C ARG A 108 7.93 -12.62 -8.72
N GLU A 109 7.77 -13.93 -8.58
CA GLU A 109 8.17 -14.91 -9.62
C GLU A 109 7.43 -14.71 -10.95
N VAL A 110 6.17 -14.26 -10.94
CA VAL A 110 5.37 -14.04 -12.16
C VAL A 110 5.35 -12.58 -12.62
N TYR A 111 5.45 -11.62 -11.70
CA TYR A 111 5.27 -10.20 -12.00
C TYR A 111 6.36 -9.65 -12.94
N GLY A 112 7.64 -9.83 -12.59
CA GLY A 112 8.77 -9.35 -13.39
C GLY A 112 8.75 -9.90 -14.83
N PRO A 113 8.55 -11.22 -15.03
CA PRO A 113 8.40 -11.80 -16.36
C PRO A 113 7.18 -11.29 -17.16
N ILE A 114 6.07 -10.94 -16.52
CA ILE A 114 4.93 -10.29 -17.19
C ILE A 114 5.32 -8.90 -17.67
N VAL A 115 5.86 -8.04 -16.77
CA VAL A 115 6.31 -6.68 -17.11
C VAL A 115 7.36 -6.69 -18.22
N ALA A 116 8.33 -7.61 -18.16
CA ALA A 116 9.35 -7.78 -19.20
C ALA A 116 8.80 -8.24 -20.57
N THR A 117 7.57 -8.76 -20.62
CA THR A 117 6.93 -9.26 -21.84
C THR A 117 5.95 -8.26 -22.46
N ILE A 118 5.12 -7.59 -21.66
CA ILE A 118 4.09 -6.66 -22.14
C ILE A 118 4.38 -5.17 -21.84
N GLY A 119 5.49 -4.86 -21.15
CA GLY A 119 5.90 -3.51 -20.78
C GLY A 119 5.46 -3.10 -19.38
N GLU A 120 5.83 -1.89 -18.98
CA GLU A 120 5.47 -1.29 -17.69
C GLU A 120 3.94 -1.11 -17.56
N PRO A 121 3.36 -1.27 -16.37
CA PRO A 121 1.96 -0.94 -16.10
C PRO A 121 1.63 0.54 -16.33
N THR A 122 0.38 0.79 -16.69
CA THR A 122 -0.22 2.13 -16.68
C THR A 122 -0.56 2.56 -15.24
N LEU A 123 -1.04 1.61 -14.43
CA LEU A 123 -1.26 1.75 -12.99
C LEU A 123 -0.67 0.58 -12.21
N TYR A 124 0.07 0.91 -11.17
CA TYR A 124 0.42 0.02 -10.07
C TYR A 124 -0.65 0.17 -8.98
N GLY A 125 -0.81 -0.81 -8.09
CA GLY A 125 -1.82 -0.76 -7.05
C GLY A 125 -2.13 -2.10 -6.39
N GLY A 126 -3.07 -2.09 -5.46
CA GLY A 126 -3.49 -3.30 -4.78
C GLY A 126 -4.60 -3.10 -3.76
N SER A 127 -5.22 -4.21 -3.39
CA SER A 127 -6.29 -4.35 -2.40
C SER A 127 -5.72 -4.80 -1.06
N ALA A 128 -6.60 -4.98 -0.07
CA ALA A 128 -6.27 -5.64 1.20
C ALA A 128 -5.63 -7.03 1.04
N TRP A 129 -5.89 -7.72 -0.08
CA TRP A 129 -5.58 -9.16 -0.25
C TRP A 129 -4.66 -9.50 -1.42
N GLY A 130 -4.30 -8.54 -2.28
CA GLY A 130 -3.40 -8.80 -3.40
C GLY A 130 -3.20 -7.62 -4.34
N PRO A 131 -2.36 -7.80 -5.38
CA PRO A 131 -2.12 -6.77 -6.40
C PRO A 131 -3.39 -6.34 -7.14
N SER A 132 -3.35 -5.15 -7.74
CA SER A 132 -4.36 -4.59 -8.64
C SER A 132 -3.66 -3.76 -9.72
N VAL A 133 -2.90 -4.44 -10.58
CA VAL A 133 -2.02 -3.83 -11.60
C VAL A 133 -2.71 -3.82 -12.96
N ARG A 134 -2.55 -2.73 -13.71
CA ARG A 134 -3.31 -2.47 -14.95
C ARG A 134 -2.41 -2.04 -16.10
N TRP A 135 -2.66 -2.62 -17.27
CA TRP A 135 -2.23 -2.10 -18.57
C TRP A 135 -3.49 -1.66 -19.30
N ARG A 136 -3.62 -0.36 -19.57
CA ARG A 136 -4.84 0.28 -20.09
C ARG A 136 -4.57 1.05 -21.38
N ASP A 137 -5.43 0.86 -22.36
CA ASP A 137 -5.62 1.76 -23.50
C ASP A 137 -7.13 2.08 -23.67
N GLU A 138 -7.49 2.80 -24.73
CA GLU A 138 -8.86 3.24 -25.01
C GLU A 138 -9.87 2.07 -25.05
N ASP A 139 -9.48 0.93 -25.66
CA ASP A 139 -10.36 -0.21 -25.92
C ASP A 139 -10.37 -1.24 -24.77
N ARG A 140 -9.27 -1.37 -24.01
CA ARG A 140 -9.08 -2.49 -23.07
C ARG A 140 -8.29 -2.16 -21.83
N LEU A 141 -8.51 -3.01 -20.82
CA LEU A 141 -7.74 -3.06 -19.60
C LEU A 141 -7.37 -4.53 -19.31
N VAL A 142 -6.06 -4.83 -19.33
CA VAL A 142 -5.53 -6.11 -18.81
C VAL A 142 -5.31 -5.92 -17.31
N LEU A 143 -6.02 -6.68 -16.49
CA LEU A 143 -5.98 -6.61 -15.04
C LEU A 143 -5.24 -7.82 -14.47
N LEU A 144 -4.18 -7.56 -13.72
CA LEU A 144 -3.49 -8.50 -12.85
C LEU A 144 -3.93 -8.24 -11.41
N SER A 145 -4.89 -9.03 -10.93
CA SER A 145 -5.51 -8.89 -9.61
C SER A 145 -5.23 -10.08 -8.72
N GLY A 146 -5.20 -9.88 -7.40
CA GLY A 146 -5.02 -10.96 -6.42
C GLY A 146 -6.00 -10.92 -5.25
N ASP A 147 -6.23 -12.11 -4.69
CA ASP A 147 -6.94 -12.37 -3.45
C ASP A 147 -6.05 -13.25 -2.53
N ARG A 148 -6.51 -13.54 -1.30
CA ARG A 148 -5.75 -14.34 -0.32
C ARG A 148 -5.30 -15.72 -0.84
N PHE A 149 -5.96 -16.25 -1.87
CA PHE A 149 -5.79 -17.62 -2.38
C PHE A 149 -5.14 -17.68 -3.76
N ARG A 150 -5.07 -16.58 -4.52
CA ARG A 150 -4.55 -16.59 -5.91
C ARG A 150 -4.23 -15.21 -6.47
N VAL A 151 -3.37 -15.19 -7.49
CA VAL A 151 -3.22 -14.08 -8.43
C VAL A 151 -3.76 -14.51 -9.79
N THR A 152 -4.53 -13.63 -10.45
CA THR A 152 -5.24 -13.89 -11.69
C THR A 152 -4.97 -12.81 -12.75
N LEU A 153 -5.08 -13.19 -14.02
CA LEU A 153 -5.11 -12.28 -15.16
C LEU A 153 -6.50 -12.29 -15.81
N SER A 154 -6.98 -11.11 -16.22
CA SER A 154 -8.28 -10.92 -16.87
C SER A 154 -8.27 -9.73 -17.83
N VAL A 155 -9.25 -9.64 -18.74
CA VAL A 155 -9.40 -8.55 -19.73
C VAL A 155 -10.80 -7.97 -19.66
N HIS A 156 -10.87 -6.65 -19.53
CA HIS A 156 -12.11 -5.88 -19.34
C HIS A 156 -12.18 -4.73 -20.35
N ARG A 157 -13.38 -4.19 -20.58
CA ARG A 157 -13.50 -2.81 -21.11
C ARG A 157 -13.17 -1.84 -19.96
N PRO A 158 -12.37 -0.77 -20.18
CA PRO A 158 -12.03 0.18 -19.13
C PRO A 158 -13.29 0.75 -18.47
N GLU A 159 -14.24 1.25 -19.25
CA GLU A 159 -15.49 1.81 -18.74
C GLU A 159 -16.36 0.83 -17.91
N GLU A 160 -16.38 -0.45 -18.27
CA GLU A 160 -17.23 -1.45 -17.57
C GLU A 160 -16.65 -1.75 -16.19
N LEU A 161 -15.32 -1.89 -16.11
CA LEU A 161 -14.60 -2.12 -14.86
C LEU A 161 -14.58 -0.86 -13.98
N GLU A 162 -14.15 0.28 -14.52
CA GLU A 162 -14.03 1.56 -13.79
C GLU A 162 -15.40 1.98 -13.21
N ARG A 163 -16.50 1.81 -13.95
CA ARG A 163 -17.89 2.04 -13.47
C ARG A 163 -18.35 1.01 -12.44
N GLY A 164 -17.80 -0.20 -12.44
CA GLY A 164 -17.98 -1.18 -11.37
C GLY A 164 -17.30 -0.72 -10.08
N GLU A 165 -16.04 -0.33 -10.18
CA GLU A 165 -15.19 0.11 -9.07
C GLU A 165 -15.70 1.40 -8.42
N HIS A 166 -16.06 2.40 -9.22
CA HIS A 166 -16.73 3.62 -8.75
C HIS A 166 -17.97 3.27 -7.90
N ARG A 167 -18.82 2.34 -8.35
CA ARG A 167 -19.99 1.89 -7.55
C ARG A 167 -19.59 1.22 -6.23
N CYS A 168 -18.48 0.49 -6.17
CA CYS A 168 -17.97 -0.06 -4.92
C CYS A 168 -17.52 1.03 -3.93
N PHE A 169 -16.89 2.12 -4.40
CA PHE A 169 -16.52 3.24 -3.52
C PHE A 169 -17.70 4.13 -3.14
N THR A 170 -18.63 4.41 -4.05
CA THR A 170 -19.78 5.30 -3.80
C THR A 170 -20.90 4.62 -3.00
N TRP A 171 -21.16 3.32 -3.25
CA TRP A 171 -22.36 2.64 -2.75
C TRP A 171 -22.11 1.35 -1.95
N GLY A 172 -20.86 0.91 -1.80
CA GLY A 172 -20.50 -0.04 -0.73
C GLY A 172 -20.58 0.62 0.66
N GLY A 173 -20.05 -0.05 1.68
CA GLY A 173 -20.02 0.41 3.06
C GLY A 173 -21.00 -0.32 3.96
N ALA A 174 -20.74 -0.25 5.26
CA ALA A 174 -21.71 -0.58 6.30
C ALA A 174 -22.89 0.43 6.23
N TRP A 175 -24.13 -0.08 6.11
CA TRP A 175 -25.35 0.73 6.06
C TRP A 175 -25.87 1.11 7.45
N SER A 176 -25.31 0.49 8.49
CA SER A 176 -25.59 0.72 9.90
C SER A 176 -24.31 0.58 10.74
N ALA A 177 -24.33 1.08 11.98
CA ALA A 177 -23.17 1.00 12.88
C ALA A 177 -22.88 -0.42 13.41
N ASP A 178 -23.84 -1.34 13.25
CA ASP A 178 -23.73 -2.75 13.69
C ASP A 178 -23.22 -3.68 12.57
N GLU A 179 -23.06 -3.17 11.34
CA GLU A 179 -22.50 -3.91 10.21
C GLU A 179 -20.96 -3.81 10.19
N PRO A 180 -20.25 -4.92 9.86
CA PRO A 180 -18.80 -4.86 9.68
C PRO A 180 -18.44 -3.96 8.50
N HIS A 181 -17.37 -3.18 8.65
CA HIS A 181 -16.85 -2.34 7.58
C HIS A 181 -16.30 -3.17 6.41
N ASP A 182 -16.36 -2.62 5.19
CA ASP A 182 -16.03 -3.33 3.94
C ASP A 182 -14.69 -2.90 3.31
N PHE A 183 -13.79 -2.27 4.08
CA PHE A 183 -12.47 -1.84 3.59
C PHE A 183 -11.64 -2.96 2.95
N ASP A 184 -11.86 -4.21 3.38
CA ASP A 184 -11.18 -5.39 2.84
C ASP A 184 -11.82 -5.96 1.55
N LEU A 185 -13.00 -5.44 1.18
CA LEU A 185 -13.73 -5.76 -0.05
C LEU A 185 -13.54 -4.69 -1.14
N LEU A 186 -12.83 -3.59 -0.85
CA LEU A 186 -12.52 -2.56 -1.83
C LEU A 186 -11.68 -3.15 -2.99
N PRO A 187 -11.94 -2.74 -4.25
CA PRO A 187 -11.22 -3.28 -5.41
C PRO A 187 -9.71 -2.95 -5.38
N TYR A 188 -9.35 -1.90 -4.65
CA TYR A 188 -7.98 -1.51 -4.29
C TYR A 188 -8.03 -0.52 -3.11
N SER A 189 -7.01 -0.56 -2.25
CA SER A 189 -6.79 0.40 -1.18
C SER A 189 -5.79 1.49 -1.58
N TRP A 190 -4.90 1.20 -2.54
CA TRP A 190 -3.93 2.14 -3.11
C TRP A 190 -3.75 1.95 -4.62
N GLN A 191 -3.43 3.03 -5.33
CA GLN A 191 -3.01 3.04 -6.73
C GLN A 191 -1.91 4.08 -6.97
N LEU A 192 -1.01 3.82 -7.91
CA LEU A 192 0.09 4.71 -8.27
C LEU A 192 0.16 4.85 -9.80
N TYR A 193 0.02 6.07 -10.29
CA TYR A 193 0.22 6.42 -11.70
C TYR A 193 1.58 7.08 -11.90
N ARG A 194 2.40 6.59 -12.85
CA ARG A 194 3.77 7.12 -13.09
C ARG A 194 3.99 7.81 -14.44
N GLY A 195 2.94 8.05 -15.22
CA GLY A 195 3.11 8.42 -16.63
C GLY A 195 3.61 7.24 -17.47
N GLY A 196 3.28 6.01 -17.05
CA GLY A 196 3.62 4.78 -17.74
C GLY A 196 2.92 4.67 -19.11
N PRO A 197 3.29 3.69 -19.94
CA PRO A 197 2.67 3.48 -21.23
C PRO A 197 1.19 3.11 -21.07
N GLY A 198 0.39 3.48 -22.06
CA GLY A 198 -1.07 3.41 -21.99
C GLY A 198 -1.69 4.75 -21.62
N GLU A 199 -2.98 4.72 -21.31
CA GLU A 199 -3.80 5.91 -21.10
C GLU A 199 -4.20 6.12 -19.64
N TRP A 200 -4.28 7.39 -19.25
CA TRP A 200 -4.80 7.81 -17.95
C TRP A 200 -6.25 7.30 -17.73
N PRO A 201 -6.63 6.79 -16.53
CA PRO A 201 -8.00 6.34 -16.21
C PRO A 201 -9.04 7.41 -16.47
N GLY A 202 -10.29 7.06 -16.82
CA GLY A 202 -11.29 8.08 -17.17
C GLY A 202 -11.51 9.15 -16.08
N GLU A 203 -11.45 8.73 -14.82
CA GLU A 203 -11.59 9.56 -13.63
C GLU A 203 -10.59 9.12 -12.54
N ARG A 204 -10.31 9.98 -11.55
CA ARG A 204 -9.58 9.56 -10.34
C ARG A 204 -10.49 8.66 -9.49
N PRO A 205 -9.96 7.66 -8.77
CA PRO A 205 -10.77 6.86 -7.86
C PRO A 205 -11.44 7.68 -6.76
N ASP A 206 -12.67 7.33 -6.43
CA ASP A 206 -13.34 7.79 -5.20
C ASP A 206 -12.69 7.21 -3.95
N HIS A 207 -12.93 7.84 -2.80
CA HIS A 207 -12.37 7.42 -1.51
C HIS A 207 -13.46 6.84 -0.59
N ARG A 208 -13.16 5.69 0.02
CA ARG A 208 -13.94 5.13 1.14
C ARG A 208 -13.55 5.87 2.43
N LEU A 209 -14.49 6.59 3.02
CA LEU A 209 -14.31 7.25 4.32
C LEU A 209 -14.75 6.33 5.48
N ALA A 210 -14.01 6.38 6.59
CA ALA A 210 -14.34 5.69 7.83
C ALA A 210 -15.40 6.47 8.62
N GLY A 211 -16.38 5.76 9.18
CA GLY A 211 -17.39 6.33 10.06
C GLY A 211 -16.85 6.67 11.46
N ASP A 212 -15.90 5.89 11.95
CA ASP A 212 -15.38 5.96 13.32
C ASP A 212 -13.90 5.53 13.41
N TRP A 213 -13.39 5.51 14.64
CA TRP A 213 -11.99 5.19 14.94
C TRP A 213 -11.59 3.73 14.72
N GLU A 214 -12.51 2.78 14.88
CA GLU A 214 -12.26 1.36 14.64
C GLU A 214 -12.16 1.08 13.14
N GLN A 215 -13.10 1.66 12.38
CA GLN A 215 -13.06 1.63 10.91
C GLN A 215 -11.78 2.27 10.35
N LEU A 216 -11.30 3.36 10.94
CA LEU A 216 -10.05 3.99 10.52
C LEU A 216 -8.81 3.14 10.86
N GLU A 217 -8.78 2.52 12.04
CA GLU A 217 -7.68 1.62 12.42
C GLU A 217 -7.58 0.44 11.43
N SER A 218 -8.71 -0.19 11.13
CA SER A 218 -8.80 -1.28 10.14
C SER A 218 -8.43 -0.83 8.72
N ALA A 219 -8.94 0.32 8.26
CA ALA A 219 -8.62 0.88 6.94
C ALA A 219 -7.11 1.10 6.78
N LEU A 220 -6.49 1.68 7.81
CA LEU A 220 -5.05 1.94 7.85
C LEU A 220 -4.25 0.64 7.94
N GLU A 221 -4.65 -0.32 8.78
CA GLU A 221 -3.99 -1.64 8.85
C GLU A 221 -3.98 -2.31 7.48
N LEU A 222 -5.13 -2.37 6.79
CA LEU A 222 -5.26 -3.03 5.49
C LEU A 222 -4.43 -2.33 4.40
N LEU A 223 -4.33 -1.00 4.43
CA LEU A 223 -3.46 -0.23 3.53
C LEU A 223 -1.97 -0.53 3.79
N LEU A 224 -1.52 -0.45 5.04
CA LEU A 224 -0.11 -0.67 5.39
C LEU A 224 0.33 -2.12 5.17
N ALA A 225 -0.60 -3.07 5.39
CA ALA A 225 -0.44 -4.47 5.03
C ALA A 225 -0.27 -4.66 3.51
N ALA A 226 -1.14 -4.02 2.71
CA ALA A 226 -1.08 -4.06 1.26
C ALA A 226 0.27 -3.50 0.75
N TRP A 227 0.75 -2.39 1.33
CA TRP A 227 2.07 -1.84 1.01
C TRP A 227 3.21 -2.81 1.30
N ALA A 228 3.31 -3.34 2.53
CA ALA A 228 4.39 -4.26 2.91
C ALA A 228 4.42 -5.56 2.07
N GLU A 229 3.25 -6.02 1.61
CA GLU A 229 3.12 -7.20 0.74
C GLU A 229 3.42 -6.89 -0.74
N GLN A 230 2.90 -5.79 -1.29
CA GLN A 230 2.77 -5.62 -2.74
C GLN A 230 3.75 -4.59 -3.32
N LEU A 231 4.06 -3.53 -2.58
CA LEU A 231 4.87 -2.41 -3.04
C LEU A 231 6.31 -2.83 -3.39
N PRO A 232 7.02 -3.70 -2.60
CA PRO A 232 8.36 -4.19 -2.93
C PRO A 232 8.47 -5.08 -4.17
N VAL A 233 7.35 -5.48 -4.76
CA VAL A 233 7.33 -6.25 -6.01
C VAL A 233 7.03 -5.32 -7.19
N GLN A 234 6.11 -4.39 -7.00
CA GLN A 234 5.63 -3.49 -8.04
C GLN A 234 6.57 -2.31 -8.33
N VAL A 235 7.16 -1.72 -7.28
CA VAL A 235 8.06 -0.56 -7.37
C VAL A 235 9.29 -0.79 -6.47
N PRO A 236 10.19 -1.71 -6.86
CA PRO A 236 11.25 -2.21 -5.99
C PRO A 236 12.28 -1.12 -5.64
N GLY A 237 12.48 -0.92 -4.33
CA GLY A 237 13.45 0.04 -3.77
C GLY A 237 12.88 1.43 -3.49
N ASP A 238 11.67 1.74 -3.94
CA ASP A 238 11.02 3.02 -3.67
C ASP A 238 10.32 3.03 -2.30
N TRP A 239 10.39 4.15 -1.60
CA TRP A 239 9.62 4.39 -0.37
C TRP A 239 8.25 4.98 -0.71
N ALA A 240 7.25 4.75 0.15
CA ALA A 240 5.92 5.36 0.07
C ALA A 240 5.55 6.02 1.40
N GLY A 241 4.69 7.04 1.37
CA GLY A 241 4.16 7.64 2.59
C GLY A 241 3.11 8.70 2.35
N PHE A 242 2.54 9.18 3.45
CA PHE A 242 1.62 10.33 3.51
C PHE A 242 1.70 10.99 4.89
N THR A 243 1.28 12.25 4.96
CA THR A 243 1.16 13.02 6.20
C THR A 243 -0.31 13.17 6.58
N VAL A 244 -0.70 12.71 7.76
CA VAL A 244 -2.01 12.98 8.37
C VAL A 244 -1.94 14.27 9.18
N VAL A 245 -2.92 15.14 8.96
CA VAL A 245 -3.19 16.33 9.77
C VAL A 245 -4.59 16.25 10.38
N ALA A 246 -4.75 16.76 11.60
CA ALA A 246 -6.05 16.94 12.24
C ALA A 246 -6.46 18.42 12.17
N ASP A 247 -7.70 18.71 11.78
CA ASP A 247 -8.21 20.09 11.64
C ASP A 247 -8.16 20.87 12.97
N ARG A 248 -8.13 20.16 14.11
CA ARG A 248 -8.04 20.74 15.48
C ARG A 248 -6.62 20.90 16.03
N ASP A 249 -5.62 20.28 15.41
CA ASP A 249 -4.20 20.36 15.81
C ASP A 249 -3.32 20.79 14.62
N PRO A 250 -3.57 22.00 14.04
CA PRO A 250 -2.89 22.45 12.84
C PRO A 250 -1.43 22.83 13.15
N GLY A 251 -0.51 21.92 12.84
CA GLY A 251 0.93 22.11 12.99
C GLY A 251 1.69 20.86 13.43
N ARG A 252 0.99 19.86 13.97
CA ARG A 252 1.62 18.61 14.41
C ARG A 252 1.32 17.46 13.46
N ASP A 253 2.19 17.32 12.48
CA ASP A 253 2.09 16.31 11.43
C ASP A 253 2.34 14.89 11.97
N LEU A 254 1.48 13.94 11.60
CA LEU A 254 1.72 12.51 11.77
C LEU A 254 2.05 11.90 10.40
N VAL A 255 3.32 11.53 10.21
CA VAL A 255 3.82 10.89 9.01
C VAL A 255 3.69 9.38 9.15
N VAL A 256 3.12 8.74 8.14
CA VAL A 256 3.10 7.28 8.01
C VAL A 256 3.82 6.92 6.71
N SER A 257 4.78 6.01 6.78
CA SER A 257 5.59 5.61 5.64
C SER A 257 5.95 4.14 5.63
N TYR A 258 6.38 3.68 4.45
CA TYR A 258 6.92 2.36 4.20
C TYR A 258 8.20 2.50 3.37
N SER A 259 9.29 1.83 3.77
CA SER A 259 10.55 1.77 3.01
C SER A 259 11.01 0.31 2.89
N PRO A 260 11.22 -0.23 1.68
CA PRO A 260 11.65 -1.62 1.48
C PRO A 260 12.92 -1.97 2.26
N GLY A 261 12.87 -3.04 3.06
CA GLY A 261 13.97 -3.48 3.92
C GLY A 261 14.11 -2.74 5.26
N GLU A 262 13.51 -1.56 5.42
CA GLU A 262 13.38 -0.87 6.73
C GLU A 262 12.03 -1.22 7.40
N GLY A 263 10.97 -1.38 6.61
CA GLY A 263 9.62 -1.70 7.07
C GLY A 263 8.70 -0.49 7.08
N LEU A 264 7.70 -0.53 7.96
CA LEU A 264 6.76 0.56 8.22
C LEU A 264 7.35 1.50 9.28
N GLU A 265 7.13 2.81 9.14
CA GLU A 265 7.47 3.80 10.15
C GLU A 265 6.30 4.75 10.37
N VAL A 266 5.97 4.98 11.64
CA VAL A 266 5.09 6.07 12.07
C VAL A 266 5.96 7.09 12.79
N ALA A 267 5.88 8.34 12.39
CA ALA A 267 6.59 9.46 13.01
C ALA A 267 5.63 10.62 13.27
N VAL A 268 5.90 11.41 14.30
CA VAL A 268 5.04 12.53 14.66
C VAL A 268 5.82 13.73 15.17
N ASP A 269 5.44 14.91 14.72
CA ASP A 269 6.00 16.16 15.19
C ASP A 269 5.51 16.48 16.61
N ASP A 270 6.47 16.74 17.50
CA ASP A 270 6.25 17.15 18.89
C ASP A 270 7.09 18.39 19.26
N ARG A 271 7.67 19.09 18.28
CA ARG A 271 8.58 20.24 18.49
C ARG A 271 7.97 21.35 19.35
N ASP A 272 6.67 21.56 19.26
CA ASP A 272 5.93 22.58 20.02
C ASP A 272 5.48 22.10 21.43
N ALA A 273 5.77 20.86 21.83
CA ALA A 273 5.49 20.40 23.19
C ALA A 273 6.57 20.82 24.19
N GLN A 274 6.17 20.95 25.45
CA GLN A 274 7.13 21.08 26.55
C GLN A 274 7.92 19.77 26.71
N GLN A 275 9.17 19.81 26.28
CA GLN A 275 10.09 18.66 26.35
C GLN A 275 10.62 18.46 27.77
N GLY A 276 10.82 17.20 28.16
CA GLY A 276 11.37 16.82 29.46
C GLY A 276 11.08 15.35 29.84
N PRO A 277 11.68 14.83 30.92
CA PRO A 277 11.64 13.39 31.26
C PRO A 277 10.24 12.80 31.41
N GLU A 278 9.25 13.61 31.82
CA GLU A 278 7.86 13.17 31.97
C GLU A 278 7.17 12.97 30.60
N ARG A 279 7.38 13.90 29.65
CA ARG A 279 6.93 13.74 28.25
C ARG A 279 7.63 12.55 27.60
N ASP A 280 8.93 12.42 27.85
CA ASP A 280 9.77 11.31 27.40
C ASP A 280 9.28 9.93 27.91
N ARG A 281 8.78 9.88 29.15
CA ARG A 281 8.17 8.65 29.71
C ARG A 281 6.79 8.39 29.10
N LEU A 282 5.95 9.41 29.02
CA LEU A 282 4.60 9.33 28.45
C LEU A 282 4.64 8.84 27.00
N MET A 283 5.53 9.37 26.16
CA MET A 283 5.63 8.95 24.76
C MET A 283 6.04 7.46 24.64
N ARG A 284 6.98 6.99 25.48
CA ARG A 284 7.34 5.57 25.53
C ARG A 284 6.20 4.69 26.05
N GLU A 285 5.43 5.15 27.03
CA GLU A 285 4.20 4.48 27.51
C GLU A 285 3.12 4.40 26.42
N CYS A 286 3.06 5.38 25.51
CA CYS A 286 2.19 5.38 24.32
C CYS A 286 2.73 4.53 23.15
N GLY A 287 3.92 3.93 23.26
CA GLY A 287 4.50 3.06 22.21
C GLY A 287 5.48 3.75 21.25
N TRP A 288 5.89 4.99 21.52
CA TRP A 288 6.94 5.69 20.77
C TRP A 288 8.33 5.21 21.18
N GLN A 289 9.18 4.84 20.21
CA GLN A 289 10.46 4.17 20.47
C GLN A 289 11.67 5.12 20.42
N GLY A 290 11.71 5.98 19.40
CA GLY A 290 12.80 6.91 19.14
C GLY A 290 12.36 8.37 19.19
N HIS A 291 13.33 9.28 19.41
CA HIS A 291 13.14 10.72 19.40
C HIS A 291 14.38 11.38 18.80
N ASP A 292 14.25 12.05 17.65
CA ASP A 292 15.30 12.91 17.04
C ASP A 292 14.70 14.23 16.57
N ARG A 293 15.43 15.34 16.77
CA ARG A 293 15.05 16.70 16.27
C ARG A 293 13.61 17.15 16.59
N GLY A 294 13.02 16.66 17.68
CA GLY A 294 11.63 16.96 18.08
C GLY A 294 10.56 16.11 17.38
N TRP A 295 10.96 15.07 16.65
CA TRP A 295 10.08 14.05 16.10
C TRP A 295 10.17 12.78 16.94
N TRP A 296 9.02 12.29 17.41
CA TRP A 296 8.92 10.94 17.95
C TRP A 296 8.62 9.96 16.82
N HIS A 297 9.18 8.75 16.88
CA HIS A 297 8.97 7.76 15.83
C HIS A 297 9.04 6.32 16.37
N SER A 298 8.39 5.42 15.65
CA SER A 298 8.43 3.97 15.89
C SER A 298 8.52 3.23 14.56
N ALA A 299 9.47 2.32 14.47
CA ALA A 299 9.70 1.47 13.32
C ALA A 299 9.10 0.07 13.55
N PHE A 300 8.56 -0.50 12.49
CA PHE A 300 7.80 -1.75 12.47
C PHE A 300 8.35 -2.61 11.33
N PRO A 301 9.33 -3.50 11.61
CA PRO A 301 10.08 -4.20 10.57
C PRO A 301 9.21 -5.08 9.66
N GLU A 302 9.52 -5.06 8.37
CA GLU A 302 8.76 -5.72 7.29
C GLU A 302 8.46 -7.22 7.49
N ALA A 303 9.27 -7.91 8.29
CA ALA A 303 9.19 -9.36 8.52
C ALA A 303 8.17 -9.78 9.60
N ASP A 304 7.54 -8.83 10.32
CA ASP A 304 6.52 -9.12 11.33
C ASP A 304 5.10 -8.95 10.77
N GLU A 305 4.30 -10.02 10.86
CA GLU A 305 2.93 -10.03 10.33
C GLU A 305 1.99 -9.04 11.06
N ASN A 306 2.32 -8.65 12.29
CA ASN A 306 1.53 -7.73 13.12
C ASN A 306 1.92 -6.26 12.93
N SER A 307 3.00 -5.96 12.20
CA SER A 307 3.56 -4.62 12.12
C SER A 307 2.61 -3.58 11.51
N ALA A 308 1.77 -3.98 10.54
CA ALA A 308 0.72 -3.12 10.00
C ALA A 308 -0.35 -2.74 11.04
N ALA A 309 -0.81 -3.72 11.83
CA ALA A 309 -1.81 -3.52 12.89
C ALA A 309 -1.25 -2.67 14.04
N ALA A 310 0.03 -2.86 14.39
CA ALA A 310 0.71 -2.09 15.43
C ALA A 310 0.95 -0.63 15.00
N ALA A 311 1.38 -0.41 13.75
CA ALA A 311 1.53 0.92 13.17
C ALA A 311 0.19 1.68 13.09
N ALA A 312 -0.86 1.01 12.60
CA ALA A 312 -2.20 1.61 12.50
C ALA A 312 -2.77 2.01 13.87
N ARG A 313 -2.65 1.11 14.87
CA ARG A 313 -3.07 1.37 16.25
C ARG A 313 -2.30 2.54 16.87
N LEU A 314 -0.99 2.64 16.66
CA LEU A 314 -0.19 3.77 17.18
C LEU A 314 -0.65 5.09 16.55
N ALA A 315 -0.81 5.13 15.23
CA ALA A 315 -1.28 6.30 14.50
C ALA A 315 -2.66 6.77 14.97
N VAL A 316 -3.65 5.86 15.03
CA VAL A 316 -5.00 6.16 15.51
C VAL A 316 -5.01 6.58 16.98
N THR A 317 -4.21 5.94 17.84
CA THR A 317 -4.09 6.31 19.26
C THR A 317 -3.55 7.74 19.43
N GLU A 318 -2.53 8.13 18.67
CA GLU A 318 -1.96 9.48 18.71
C GLU A 318 -2.98 10.52 18.20
N LEU A 319 -3.66 10.24 17.08
CA LEU A 319 -4.67 11.14 16.52
C LEU A 319 -5.84 11.37 17.49
N ARG A 320 -6.25 10.32 18.22
CA ARG A 320 -7.28 10.40 19.28
C ARG A 320 -6.79 11.16 20.50
N SER A 321 -5.54 10.96 20.93
CA SER A 321 -4.98 11.64 22.12
C SER A 321 -4.90 13.16 21.94
N ARG A 322 -4.78 13.62 20.69
CA ARG A 322 -4.75 15.04 20.28
C ARG A 322 -6.13 15.70 20.19
N GLY A 323 -7.21 14.98 20.51
CA GLY A 323 -8.55 15.56 20.62
C GLY A 323 -9.30 15.77 19.31
N ALA A 324 -8.86 15.11 18.21
CA ALA A 324 -9.73 14.90 17.07
C ALA A 324 -10.98 14.11 17.51
N ALA A 325 -12.16 14.51 17.05
CA ALA A 325 -13.42 13.87 17.44
C ALA A 325 -13.68 12.56 16.68
N GLY A 326 -13.28 12.50 15.40
CA GLY A 326 -13.46 11.36 14.51
C GLY A 326 -12.63 11.48 13.23
N PRO A 327 -12.61 10.44 12.37
CA PRO A 327 -11.89 10.45 11.10
C PRO A 327 -12.25 11.62 10.17
N GLN A 328 -13.46 12.16 10.31
CA GLN A 328 -13.97 13.25 9.47
C GLN A 328 -13.23 14.57 9.70
N GLU A 329 -12.56 14.74 10.84
CA GLU A 329 -11.69 15.90 11.16
C GLU A 329 -10.23 15.71 10.70
N LEU A 330 -9.93 14.59 10.04
CA LEU A 330 -8.59 14.26 9.56
C LEU A 330 -8.47 14.49 8.05
N THR A 331 -7.23 14.66 7.61
CA THR A 331 -6.87 14.82 6.21
C THR A 331 -5.47 14.26 5.97
N ALA A 332 -5.32 13.46 4.92
CA ALA A 332 -4.03 13.08 4.36
C ALA A 332 -3.58 14.12 3.32
N ARG A 333 -2.29 14.42 3.32
CA ARG A 333 -1.60 15.25 2.33
C ARG A 333 -0.24 14.63 2.00
N GLU A 334 0.39 15.12 0.94
CA GLU A 334 1.78 14.77 0.59
C GLU A 334 1.96 13.24 0.39
N SER A 335 0.90 12.58 -0.11
CA SER A 335 0.92 11.18 -0.52
C SER A 335 1.84 10.98 -1.72
N GLY A 336 2.89 10.17 -1.59
CA GLY A 336 3.87 9.97 -2.67
C GLY A 336 4.65 8.66 -2.59
N VAL A 337 5.31 8.33 -3.71
CA VAL A 337 6.25 7.20 -3.83
C VAL A 337 7.53 7.68 -4.52
N ASP A 338 8.62 7.84 -3.75
CA ASP A 338 9.88 8.48 -4.17
C ASP A 338 9.72 9.82 -4.92
N ASP A 339 8.74 10.64 -4.50
CA ASP A 339 8.33 11.88 -5.19
C ASP A 339 8.01 11.71 -6.70
N ARG A 340 7.68 10.49 -7.14
CA ARG A 340 7.47 10.11 -8.55
C ARG A 340 6.08 9.54 -8.82
N GLY A 341 5.32 10.30 -9.59
CA GLY A 341 3.96 9.93 -10.00
C GLY A 341 2.91 10.45 -9.01
N GLU A 342 1.67 10.00 -9.20
CA GLU A 342 0.54 10.37 -8.37
C GLU A 342 0.05 9.14 -7.59
N LEU A 343 0.08 9.22 -6.25
CA LEU A 343 -0.32 8.15 -5.34
C LEU A 343 -1.74 8.42 -4.81
N TRP A 344 -2.68 7.54 -5.14
CA TRP A 344 -4.04 7.56 -4.64
C TRP A 344 -4.22 6.55 -3.51
N LEU A 345 -4.89 6.98 -2.45
CA LEU A 345 -5.17 6.17 -1.26
C LEU A 345 -6.69 6.08 -1.01
N PRO A 346 -7.46 5.48 -1.95
CA PRO A 346 -8.92 5.39 -1.85
C PRO A 346 -9.40 4.51 -0.70
N GLY A 347 -8.57 3.59 -0.18
CA GLY A 347 -8.88 2.76 0.99
C GLY A 347 -8.40 3.33 2.34
N LEU A 348 -7.91 4.57 2.39
CA LEU A 348 -7.27 5.13 3.60
C LEU A 348 -8.25 5.45 4.76
N GLY A 349 -9.56 5.61 4.48
CA GLY A 349 -10.54 5.95 5.50
C GLY A 349 -10.66 7.44 5.85
N ILE A 350 -9.78 8.30 5.33
CA ILE A 350 -9.84 9.76 5.51
C ILE A 350 -9.71 10.50 4.17
N ARG A 351 -10.06 11.79 4.19
CA ARG A 351 -9.95 12.69 3.02
C ARG A 351 -8.48 12.81 2.60
N ALA A 352 -8.18 12.67 1.32
CA ALA A 352 -6.84 12.90 0.75
C ALA A 352 -6.90 14.02 -0.31
N TYR A 353 -5.82 14.80 -0.45
CA TYR A 353 -5.69 15.89 -1.42
C TYR A 353 -4.31 15.91 -2.08
#